data_AF-A0A957J7Z6-F1
#
_entry.id   AF-A0A957J7Z6-F1
#
_cell.length_a   1.000
_cell.length_b   1.000
_cell.length_c   1.000
_cell.angle_alpha   90.00
_cell.angle_beta   90.00
_cell.angle_gamma   90.00
#
_symmetry.space_group_name_H-M   'P 1'
#
loop_
_entity.id
_entity.type
_entity.pdbx_description
1 polymer ?
#
loop_
_entity_poly.entity_id
_entity_poly.type
_entity_poly.pdbx_seq_one_letter_code
_entity_poly.pdbx_strand_id
1 'polypeptide(L)'
;MFKLIKLAWRNMWRNWRRTLIASSAIVLGLVLLLLMDAMIQGSDQAIFGNAVRLYGGNIQIHAPGYRDKANRLPLLPLADADAVVAAAASNPNVIAAA
;
A
#
# COMPACT_ATOMS: atom_id res chain seq x y z
N MET A 1 12.29 38.91 -20.15
CA MET A 1 11.74 37.52 -20.11
C MET A 1 10.35 37.39 -20.73
N PHE A 2 9.33 38.14 -20.30
CA PHE A 2 7.94 37.99 -20.82
C PHE A 2 7.79 38.10 -22.34
N LYS A 3 8.57 38.95 -23.02
CA LYS A 3 8.55 39.06 -24.49
C LYS A 3 8.94 37.75 -25.21
N LEU A 4 9.92 37.02 -24.67
CA LEU A 4 10.38 35.74 -25.25
C LEU A 4 9.32 34.66 -25.09
N ILE A 5 8.68 34.57 -23.92
CA ILE A 5 7.57 33.64 -23.65
C ILE A 5 6.40 33.91 -24.60
N LYS A 6 6.04 35.18 -24.81
CA LYS A 6 4.96 35.58 -25.73
C LYS A 6 5.25 35.20 -27.19
N LEU A 7 6.51 35.34 -27.60
CA LEU A 7 6.99 34.92 -28.93
C LEU A 7 6.97 33.40 -29.09
N ALA A 8 7.47 32.66 -28.09
CA ALA A 8 7.47 31.20 -28.09
C ALA A 8 6.04 30.63 -28.16
N TRP A 9 5.10 31.18 -27.39
CA TRP A 9 3.70 30.76 -27.40
C TRP A 9 3.03 30.95 -28.76
N ARG A 10 3.23 32.13 -29.40
CA ARG A 10 2.73 32.38 -30.76
C ARG A 10 3.37 31.45 -31.80
N ASN A 11 4.63 31.10 -31.62
CA ASN A 11 5.34 30.16 -32.50
C ASN A 11 4.77 28.74 -32.38
N MET A 12 4.57 28.25 -31.15
CA MET A 12 3.93 26.96 -30.87
C MET A 12 2.52 26.87 -31.45
N TRP A 13 1.71 27.93 -31.34
CA TRP A 13 0.37 27.96 -31.91
C TRP A 13 0.36 27.97 -33.45
N ARG A 14 1.32 28.64 -34.10
CA ARG A 14 1.44 28.63 -35.58
C ARG A 14 1.91 27.27 -36.12
N ASN A 15 2.78 26.57 -35.39
CA ASN A 15 3.31 25.26 -35.77
C ASN A 15 2.66 24.11 -34.97
N TRP A 16 1.34 24.19 -34.76
CA TRP A 16 0.62 23.33 -33.81
C TRP A 16 0.82 21.83 -34.04
N ARG A 17 0.91 21.36 -35.30
CA ARG A 17 1.07 19.93 -35.62
C ARG A 17 2.36 19.34 -35.04
N ARG A 18 3.48 20.03 -35.20
CA ARG A 18 4.79 19.57 -34.71
C ARG A 18 4.85 19.62 -33.19
N THR A 19 4.30 20.68 -32.60
CA THR A 19 4.23 20.84 -31.16
C THR A 19 3.34 19.78 -30.53
N LEU A 20 2.21 19.45 -31.15
CA LEU A 20 1.28 18.45 -30.64
C LEU A 20 1.94 17.06 -30.54
N ILE A 21 2.64 16.63 -31.60
CA ILE A 21 3.34 15.33 -31.64
C ILE A 21 4.40 15.24 -30.53
N ALA A 22 5.19 16.30 -30.32
CA ALA A 22 6.19 16.32 -29.26
C ALA A 22 5.55 16.32 -27.87
N SER A 23 4.52 17.16 -27.66
CA SER A 23 3.81 17.24 -26.38
C SER A 23 3.07 15.95 -26.04
N SER A 24 2.46 15.27 -27.02
CA SER A 24 1.73 14.03 -26.78
C SER A 24 2.67 12.90 -26.36
N ALA A 25 3.87 12.81 -26.95
CA ALA A 25 4.88 11.85 -26.52
C ALA A 25 5.29 12.07 -25.04
N ILE A 26 5.49 13.32 -24.64
CA ILE A 26 5.83 13.68 -23.25
C ILE A 26 4.68 13.32 -22.32
N VAL A 27 3.44 13.70 -22.68
CA VAL A 27 2.24 13.43 -21.88
C VAL A 27 2.03 11.93 -21.70
N LEU A 28 2.12 11.14 -22.78
CA LEU A 28 1.97 9.70 -22.72
C LEU A 28 3.05 9.05 -21.84
N GLY A 29 4.30 9.49 -21.95
CA GLY A 29 5.38 9.02 -21.08
C GLY A 29 5.12 9.33 -19.61
N LEU A 30 4.65 10.54 -19.30
CA LEU A 30 4.33 10.95 -17.93
C LEU A 30 3.14 10.15 -17.37
N VAL A 31 2.10 9.93 -18.17
CA VAL A 31 0.94 9.11 -17.77
C VAL A 31 1.38 7.70 -17.40
N LEU A 32 2.25 7.08 -18.20
CA LEU A 32 2.76 5.75 -17.92
C LEU A 32 3.60 5.70 -16.63
N LEU A 33 4.44 6.72 -16.40
CA LEU A 33 5.22 6.83 -15.17
C LEU A 33 4.33 6.95 -13.94
N LEU A 34 3.33 7.84 -13.98
CA LEU A 34 2.38 8.03 -12.88
C LEU A 34 1.53 6.77 -12.64
N LEU A 35 1.13 6.07 -13.71
CA LEU A 35 0.39 4.82 -13.60
C LEU A 35 1.21 3.76 -12.87
N MET A 36 2.47 3.58 -13.26
CA MET A 36 3.37 2.60 -12.61
C MET A 36 3.65 2.96 -11.16
N ASP A 37 3.90 4.24 -10.86
CA ASP A 37 4.11 4.73 -9.50
C ASP A 37 2.87 4.47 -8.61
N ALA A 38 1.69 4.81 -9.10
CA ALA A 38 0.43 4.56 -8.39
C ALA A 38 0.17 3.06 -8.19
N MET A 39 0.49 2.21 -9.18
CA MET A 39 0.36 0.76 -9.07
C MET A 39 1.30 0.18 -8.01
N ILE A 40 2.54 0.67 -7.93
CA ILE A 40 3.51 0.23 -6.92
C ILE A 40 3.04 0.64 -5.53
N GLN A 41 2.69 1.92 -5.34
CA GLN A 41 2.21 2.40 -4.04
C GLN A 41 0.90 1.73 -3.60
N GLY A 42 -0.03 1.51 -4.54
CA GLY A 42 -1.27 0.77 -4.27
C GLY A 42 -0.99 -0.68 -3.90
N SER A 43 -0.02 -1.31 -4.57
CA SER A 43 0.40 -2.69 -4.27
C SER A 43 1.07 -2.78 -2.90
N ASP A 44 1.93 -1.83 -2.53
CA ASP A 44 2.55 -1.79 -1.21
C ASP A 44 1.48 -1.72 -0.10
N GLN A 45 0.52 -0.80 -0.21
CA GLN A 45 -0.58 -0.72 0.76
C GLN A 45 -1.41 -2.00 0.84
N ALA A 46 -1.71 -2.61 -0.32
CA ALA A 46 -2.45 -3.86 -0.38
C ALA A 46 -1.65 -5.03 0.20
N ILE A 47 -0.34 -5.09 -0.02
CA ILE A 47 0.54 -6.13 0.51
C ILE A 47 0.66 -5.98 2.03
N PHE A 48 0.86 -4.78 2.57
CA PHE A 48 0.88 -4.59 4.02
C PHE A 48 -0.45 -4.96 4.66
N GLY A 49 -1.57 -4.51 4.10
CA GLY A 49 -2.90 -4.86 4.60
C GLY A 49 -3.19 -6.37 4.54
N ASN A 50 -2.85 -7.03 3.42
CA ASN A 50 -3.08 -8.46 3.26
C ASN A 50 -2.09 -9.31 4.05
N ALA A 51 -0.81 -8.94 4.11
CA ALA A 51 0.19 -9.67 4.90
C ALA A 51 -0.20 -9.65 6.38
N VAL A 52 -0.55 -8.48 6.92
CA VAL A 52 -1.02 -8.36 8.32
C VAL A 52 -2.27 -9.20 8.57
N ARG A 53 -3.23 -9.22 7.63
CA ARG A 53 -4.43 -10.07 7.77
C ARG A 53 -4.12 -11.57 7.63
N LEU A 54 -3.18 -11.94 6.76
CA LEU A 54 -2.82 -13.33 6.48
C LEU A 54 -1.96 -13.95 7.60
N TYR A 55 -1.08 -13.16 8.22
CA TYR A 55 -0.29 -13.59 9.39
C TYR A 55 -1.08 -13.58 10.71
N GLY A 56 -2.42 -13.54 10.67
CA GLY A 56 -3.24 -13.63 11.88
C GLY A 56 -3.36 -12.32 12.68
N GLY A 57 -3.11 -11.18 12.04
CA GLY A 57 -3.15 -9.86 12.68
C GLY A 57 -1.76 -9.32 13.04
N ASN A 58 -1.74 -8.10 13.60
CA ASN A 58 -0.49 -7.42 13.96
C ASN A 58 0.25 -8.09 15.13
N ILE A 59 -0.49 -8.79 16.00
CA ILE A 59 0.02 -9.42 17.21
C ILE A 59 -0.66 -10.78 17.36
N GLN A 60 0.13 -11.82 17.58
CA GLN A 60 -0.37 -13.18 17.82
C GLN A 60 0.02 -13.65 19.22
N ILE A 61 -0.96 -14.11 19.99
CA ILE A 61 -0.75 -14.60 21.36
C ILE A 61 -0.82 -16.12 21.33
N HIS A 62 0.21 -16.77 21.87
CA HIS A 62 0.35 -18.22 21.84
C HIS A 62 0.52 -18.78 23.25
N ALA A 63 0.07 -20.01 23.47
CA ALA A 63 0.28 -20.72 24.72
C ALA A 63 1.78 -20.96 25.00
N PRO A 64 2.22 -21.01 26.27
CA PRO A 64 3.59 -21.36 26.62
C PRO A 64 3.98 -22.73 26.05
N GLY A 65 5.12 -22.82 25.34
CA GLY A 65 5.58 -24.05 24.69
C GLY A 65 4.89 -24.40 23.37
N TYR A 66 4.02 -23.52 22.85
CA TYR A 66 3.39 -23.69 21.53
C TYR A 66 4.42 -23.83 20.41
N ARG A 67 5.49 -23.02 20.41
CA ARG A 67 6.51 -23.04 19.34
C ARG A 67 7.25 -24.38 19.25
N ASP A 68 7.52 -25.03 20.39
CA ASP A 68 8.24 -26.32 20.42
C ASP A 68 7.38 -27.50 19.99
N LYS A 69 6.06 -27.38 20.15
CA LYS A 69 5.08 -28.41 19.81
C LYS A 69 4.26 -28.08 18.54
N ALA A 70 4.54 -26.96 17.88
CA ALA A 70 3.80 -26.49 16.70
C ALA A 70 3.85 -27.48 15.53
N ASN A 71 4.87 -28.34 15.46
CA ASN A 71 5.02 -29.38 14.46
C ASN A 71 4.21 -30.67 14.75
N ARG A 72 3.40 -30.70 15.83
CA ARG A 72 2.59 -31.88 16.20
C ARG A 72 1.15 -31.47 16.47
N LEU A 73 0.21 -32.20 15.87
CA LEU A 73 -1.23 -32.07 16.12
C LEU A 73 -1.65 -33.02 17.26
N PRO A 74 -2.58 -32.63 18.14
CA PRO A 74 -3.28 -31.33 18.18
C PRO A 74 -2.42 -30.20 18.77
N LEU A 75 -2.67 -28.97 18.30
CA LEU A 75 -2.01 -27.76 18.79
C LEU A 75 -2.34 -27.52 20.28
N LEU A 76 -1.44 -26.86 21.02
CA LEU A 76 -1.73 -26.52 22.42
C LEU A 76 -2.80 -25.43 22.50
N PRO A 77 -3.94 -25.71 23.15
CA PRO A 77 -4.94 -24.70 23.41
C PRO A 77 -4.42 -23.70 24.45
N LEU A 78 -4.84 -22.44 24.32
CA LEU A 78 -4.74 -21.51 25.44
C LEU A 78 -5.69 -21.97 26.54
N ALA A 79 -5.26 -21.85 27.79
CA ALA A 79 -6.07 -22.25 28.95
C ALA A 79 -7.34 -21.38 29.08
N ASP A 80 -7.27 -20.11 28.66
CA ASP A 80 -8.38 -19.17 28.72
C ASP A 80 -8.27 -18.17 27.56
N ALA A 81 -8.77 -18.55 26.38
CA ALA A 81 -8.71 -17.70 25.19
C ALA A 81 -9.58 -16.44 25.35
N ASP A 82 -10.73 -16.56 26.00
CA ASP A 82 -11.69 -15.47 26.18
C ASP A 82 -11.14 -14.37 27.10
N ALA A 83 -10.43 -14.75 28.18
CA ALA A 83 -9.75 -13.79 29.04
C ALA A 83 -8.67 -12.99 28.30
N VAL A 84 -7.94 -13.63 27.38
CA VAL A 84 -6.90 -12.98 26.57
C VAL A 84 -7.51 -12.00 25.57
N VAL A 85 -8.62 -12.38 24.92
CA VAL A 85 -9.36 -11.50 24.00
C VAL A 85 -9.92 -10.29 24.76
N ALA A 86 -10.51 -10.50 25.94
CA ALA A 86 -11.03 -9.42 26.78
C ALA A 86 -9.93 -8.46 27.25
N ALA A 87 -8.75 -8.98 27.65
CA ALA A 87 -7.60 -8.17 28.01
C ALA A 87 -7.05 -7.38 26.82
N ALA A 88 -7.00 -7.98 25.62
CA ALA A 88 -6.58 -7.29 24.41
C ALA A 88 -7.56 -6.17 24.02
N ALA A 89 -8.87 -6.43 24.07
CA ALA A 89 -9.92 -5.45 23.76
C ALA A 89 -9.96 -4.27 24.76
N SER A 90 -9.43 -4.45 25.97
CA SER A 90 -9.33 -3.37 26.96
C SER A 90 -8.26 -2.31 26.63
N ASN A 91 -7.35 -2.60 25.69
CA ASN A 91 -6.30 -1.68 25.28
C ASN A 91 -6.82 -0.74 24.17
N PRO A 92 -6.76 0.59 24.36
CA PRO A 92 -7.28 1.57 23.39
C PRO A 92 -6.60 1.53 22.01
N ASN A 93 -5.43 0.89 21.88
CA ASN A 93 -4.73 0.75 20.60
C ASN A 93 -5.12 -0.53 19.82
N VAL A 94 -5.99 -1.38 20.38
CA VAL A 94 -6.43 -2.63 19.74
C VAL A 94 -7.73 -2.38 18.98
N ILE A 95 -7.65 -2.43 17.65
CA ILE A 95 -8.79 -2.18 16.75
C ILE A 95 -9.70 -3.43 16.66
N ALA A 96 -9.11 -4.63 16.75
CA ALA A 96 -9.83 -5.90 16.76
C ALA A 96 -8.97 -6.99 17.43
N ALA A 97 -9.62 -7.87 18.19
CA ALA A 97 -9.05 -9.09 18.76
C ALA A 97 -10.04 -10.24 18.52
N ALA A 98 -9.54 -11.39 18.08
CA ALA A 98 -10.32 -12.59 17.76
C ALA A 98 -9.51 -13.85 18.11
#